data_AF-A0A352BEP2-F1
#
_entry.id   AF-A0A352BEP2-F1
#
_cell.length_a   1.000
_cell.length_b   1.000
_cell.length_c   1.000
_cell.angle_alpha   90.00
_cell.angle_beta   90.00
_cell.angle_gamma   90.00
#
_symmetry.space_group_name_H-M   'P 1'
#
loop_
_entity.id
_entity.type
_entity.pdbx_description
1 polymer ?
#
loop_
_entity_poly.entity_id
_entity_poly.type
_entity_poly.pdbx_seq_one_letter_code
_entity_poly.pdbx_strand_id
1 'polypeptide(L)' 'MTGYLYGGDISRKKKLWEKQKKGKKKLQAQGTVDIPHEVFLKMVRGGSEN' A
#
# COMPACT_ATOMS: atom_id res chain seq x y z
N MET A 1 2.41 7.56 -13.39
CA MET A 1 2.30 7.75 -14.85
C MET A 1 1.63 6.52 -15.47
N THR A 2 0.30 6.54 -15.60
CA THR A 2 -0.50 5.46 -16.22
C THR A 2 -1.42 6.02 -17.32
N GLY A 3 -0.91 6.97 -18.11
CA GLY A 3 -1.71 7.74 -19.07
C GLY A 3 -1.70 7.24 -20.52
N TYR A 4 -0.98 6.17 -20.88
CA TYR A 4 -0.79 5.77 -22.29
C TYR A 4 -1.09 4.29 -22.58
N LEU A 5 -2.03 3.66 -21.89
CA LEU A 5 -2.44 2.29 -22.21
C LEU A 5 -3.95 2.19 -22.41
N TYR A 6 -4.46 3.01 -23.32
CA TYR A 6 -5.80 2.85 -23.87
C TYR A 6 -5.72 1.79 -24.98
N GLY A 7 -5.93 0.51 -24.63
CA GLY A 7 -6.43 -0.46 -25.62
C GLY A 7 -5.97 -1.91 -25.55
N GLY A 8 -4.72 -2.24 -25.16
CA GLY A 8 -4.17 -3.53 -25.63
C GLY A 8 -3.49 -4.46 -24.65
N ASP A 9 -3.00 -4.00 -23.50
CA ASP A 9 -2.03 -4.80 -22.74
C ASP A 9 -2.50 -5.12 -21.31
N ILE A 10 -3.63 -5.82 -21.23
CA ILE A 10 -4.14 -6.41 -19.98
C ILE A 10 -3.11 -7.37 -19.38
N SER A 11 -2.34 -8.06 -20.22
CA SER A 11 -1.26 -8.97 -19.80
C SER A 11 -0.17 -8.22 -19.02
N ARG A 12 0.29 -7.06 -19.52
CA ARG A 12 1.26 -6.20 -18.83
C ARG A 12 0.70 -5.57 -17.57
N LYS A 13 -0.57 -5.15 -17.58
CA LYS A 13 -1.24 -4.66 -16.36
C LYS A 13 -1.25 -5.74 -15.26
N LYS A 14 -1.64 -6.97 -15.61
CA LYS A 14 -1.62 -8.13 -14.69
C LYS A 14 -0.20 -8.43 -14.19
N LYS A 15 0.78 -8.49 -15.09
CA LYS A 15 2.20 -8.72 -14.72
C LYS A 15 2.73 -7.65 -13.75
N LEU A 16 2.36 -6.38 -13.94
CA LEU A 16 2.72 -5.28 -13.04
C LEU A 16 2.05 -5.41 -11.67
N TRP A 17 0.77 -5.78 -11.62
CA TRP A 17 0.05 -6.00 -10.37
C TRP A 17 0.61 -7.18 -9.58
N GLU A 18 0.95 -8.29 -10.23
CA GLU A 18 1.56 -9.44 -9.54
C GLU A 18 2.95 -9.10 -8.98
N LYS A 19 3.75 -8.31 -9.70
CA LYS A 19 5.01 -7.77 -9.17
C LYS A 19 4.80 -6.88 -7.94
N GLN A 20 3.80 -5.98 -7.99
CA GLN A 20 3.47 -5.09 -6.86
C GLN A 20 2.96 -5.88 -5.64
N LYS A 21 2.08 -6.86 -5.83
CA LYS A 21 1.59 -7.74 -4.75
C LYS A 21 2.73 -8.49 -4.08
N LYS A 22 3.63 -9.09 -4.87
CA LYS A 22 4.81 -9.79 -4.36
C LYS A 22 5.75 -8.84 -3.61
N GLY A 23 5.99 -7.64 -4.13
CA GLY A 23 6.77 -6.60 -3.47
C GLY A 23 6.16 -6.19 -2.13
N LYS A 24 4.85 -5.93 -2.08
CA LYS A 24 4.13 -5.55 -0.86
C LYS A 24 4.15 -6.67 0.19
N LYS A 25 3.97 -7.94 -0.21
CA LYS A 25 4.08 -9.09 0.69
C LYS A 25 5.47 -9.21 1.31
N LYS A 26 6.52 -8.95 0.52
CA LYS A 26 7.90 -8.95 1.02
C LYS A 26 8.13 -7.81 2.03
N LEU A 27 7.67 -6.60 1.72
CA LEU A 27 7.76 -5.46 2.62
C LEU A 27 6.98 -5.67 3.92
N GLN A 28 5.81 -6.33 3.86
CA GLN A 28 5.04 -6.67 5.04
C GLN A 28 5.75 -7.68 5.94
N ALA A 29 6.43 -8.67 5.37
CA ALA A 29 7.17 -9.68 6.13
C ALA A 29 8.45 -9.12 6.79
N GLN A 30 9.01 -8.03 6.26
CA GLN A 30 10.26 -7.42 6.72
C GLN A 30 10.06 -6.09 7.45
N GLY A 31 8.85 -5.54 7.45
CA GLY A 31 8.58 -4.19 7.93
C GLY A 31 8.21 -4.15 9.40
N THR A 32 9.20 -4.02 10.28
CA THR A 32 8.98 -3.41 11.61
C THR A 32 8.97 -1.90 11.42
N VAL A 33 7.83 -1.26 11.61
CA VAL A 33 7.70 0.20 11.54
C VAL A 33 7.57 0.70 12.97
N ASP A 34 8.49 1.59 13.37
CA ASP A 34 8.40 2.29 14.64
C ASP A 34 7.32 3.38 14.53
N ILE A 35 6.36 3.37 15.45
CA ILE A 35 5.24 4.32 15.45
C ILE A 35 5.51 5.38 16.51
N PRO A 36 5.65 6.66 16.14
CA PRO A 36 5.83 7.72 17.11
C PRO A 36 4.64 7.83 18.08
N HIS A 37 4.92 8.07 19.36
CA HIS A 37 3.91 8.11 20.42
C HIS A 37 2.79 9.12 20.17
N GLU A 38 3.11 10.27 19.58
CA GLU A 38 2.13 11.30 19.21
C GLU A 38 1.11 10.81 18.17
N VAL A 39 1.53 9.95 17.24
CA VAL A 39 0.67 9.39 16.18
C VAL A 39 -0.27 8.35 16.77
N PHE A 40 0.23 7.52 17.69
CA PHE A 40 -0.60 6.55 18.42
C PHE A 40 -1.71 7.24 19.22
N LEU A 41 -1.37 8.28 19.99
CA LEU A 41 -2.33 9.04 20.80
C LEU A 41 -3.42 9.72 19.96
N LYS A 42 -3.06 10.25 18.77
CA LYS A 42 -4.02 10.84 17.82
C LYS A 42 -4.97 9.79 17.25
N MET A 43 -4.47 8.61 16.88
CA MET A 43 -5.28 7.53 16.30
C MET A 43 -6.28 6.94 17.32
N VAL A 44 -5.87 6.80 18.58
CA VAL A 44 -6.74 6.29 19.65
C VAL A 44 -7.85 7.28 20.02
N ARG A 45 -7.54 8.59 20.07
CA ARG A 45 -8.53 9.63 20.41
C ARG A 45 -9.51 9.95 19.27
N GLY A 46 -9.07 9.84 18.02
CA GLY A 46 -9.93 10.06 16.84
C GLY A 46 -10.97 8.96 16.60
N GLY A 47 -10.91 7.85 17.35
CA GLY A 47 -11.91 6.77 17.31
C GLY A 47 -13.01 6.88 18.37
N SER A 48 -12.90 7.82 19.31
CA SER A 48 -13.90 8.08 20.37
C SER A 48 -14.82 9.28 20.08
N GLU A 49 -14.70 9.88 18.89
CA GLU A 49 -15.63 10.90 18.39
C GLU A 49 -16.38 10.35 17.16
N ASN A 50 -17.32 9.44 17.42
CA ASN A 50 -18.54 9.15 16.66
C ASN A 50 -19.47 8.27 17.50
#